data_AF-A0A830GN34-F1
#
_entry.id   AF-A0A830GN34-F1
#
_cell.length_a   1.000
_cell.length_b   1.000
_cell.length_c   1.000
_cell.angle_alpha   90.00
_cell.angle_beta   90.00
_cell.angle_gamma   90.00
#
_symmetry.space_group_name_H-M   'P 1'
#
loop_
_entity.id
_entity.type
_entity.pdbx_description
1 polymer ?
#
loop_
_entity_poly.entity_id
_entity_poly.type
_entity_poly.pdbx_seq_one_letter_code
_entity_poly.pdbx_strand_id
1 'polypeptide(L)'
;MRVRDRRDDREPAETGTFNWAREESGCMSLELEHYCPECEEYRNFWKVASTTMHLGTKVKWHCPECEYGFVRIDGEVDTGQTA
;
A
#
# COMPACT_ATOMS: atom_id res chain seq x y z
N MET A 1 42.70 -39.29 -31.45
CA MET A 1 42.63 -38.50 -30.20
C MET A 1 41.60 -37.40 -30.38
N ARG A 2 40.46 -37.47 -29.68
CA ARG A 2 39.36 -36.52 -29.80
C ARG A 2 39.55 -35.41 -28.77
N VAL A 3 39.66 -34.16 -29.24
CA VAL A 3 39.57 -32.96 -28.41
C VAL A 3 38.27 -33.00 -27.62
N ARG A 4 38.38 -33.05 -26.30
CA ARG A 4 37.27 -32.84 -25.38
C ARG A 4 37.37 -31.43 -24.83
N ASP A 5 36.18 -30.88 -24.60
CA ASP A 5 35.88 -29.73 -23.74
C ASP A 5 35.98 -28.34 -24.39
N ARG A 6 34.82 -27.75 -24.66
CA ARG A 6 34.15 -26.85 -23.72
C ARG A 6 32.99 -26.16 -24.46
N ARG A 7 31.78 -26.74 -24.41
CA ARG A 7 30.57 -25.96 -24.69
C ARG A 7 30.03 -25.51 -23.34
N ASP A 8 30.27 -24.23 -23.07
CA ASP A 8 29.58 -23.45 -22.06
C ASP A 8 28.09 -23.44 -22.43
N ASP A 9 27.34 -24.37 -21.82
CA ASP A 9 25.88 -24.38 -21.89
C ASP A 9 25.37 -23.57 -20.70
N ARG A 10 25.35 -22.25 -20.90
CA ARG A 10 24.70 -21.30 -20.01
C ARG A 10 23.20 -21.37 -20.27
N GLU A 11 22.55 -22.35 -19.66
CA GLU A 11 21.08 -22.39 -19.58
C GLU A 11 20.62 -21.20 -18.73
N PRO A 12 19.90 -20.21 -19.30
CA PRO A 12 19.35 -19.13 -18.51
C PRO A 12 18.27 -19.72 -17.61
N ALA A 13 18.43 -19.50 -16.30
CA ALA A 13 17.44 -19.82 -15.29
C ALA A 13 16.05 -19.40 -15.77
N GLU A 14 15.23 -20.42 -16.00
CA GLU A 14 13.78 -20.37 -16.06
C GLU A 14 13.27 -19.47 -14.93
N THR A 15 13.01 -18.21 -15.29
CA THR A 15 12.27 -17.25 -14.48
C THR A 15 10.96 -17.91 -14.13
N GLY A 16 10.91 -18.49 -12.94
CA GLY A 16 9.72 -19.09 -12.38
C GLY A 16 8.57 -18.10 -12.56
N THR A 17 7.49 -18.59 -13.15
CA THR A 17 6.18 -17.97 -13.08
C THR A 17 5.89 -17.73 -11.60
N PHE A 18 6.31 -16.59 -11.08
CA PHE A 18 5.68 -15.99 -9.92
C PHE A 18 4.27 -15.70 -10.40
N ASN A 19 3.39 -16.68 -10.22
CA ASN A 19 1.96 -16.49 -10.22
C ASN A 19 1.71 -15.35 -9.23
N TRP A 20 1.67 -14.13 -9.75
CA TRP A 20 1.03 -12.99 -9.12
C TRP A 20 -0.48 -13.22 -9.22
N ALA A 21 -0.93 -14.34 -8.65
CA ALA A 21 -2.26 -14.44 -8.08
C ALA A 21 -2.17 -13.81 -6.69
N ARG A 22 -1.81 -12.53 -6.64
CA ARG A 22 -2.10 -11.70 -5.47
C ARG A 22 -3.43 -11.07 -5.79
N GLU A 23 -4.47 -11.71 -5.28
CA GLU A 23 -5.79 -11.14 -5.10
C GLU A 23 -5.66 -9.88 -4.22
N GLU A 24 -5.21 -8.77 -4.80
CA GLU A 24 -5.10 -7.47 -4.14
C GLU A 24 -6.45 -6.75 -4.24
N SER A 25 -7.48 -7.34 -3.64
CA SER A 25 -8.79 -6.71 -3.45
C SER A 25 -8.84 -5.78 -2.22
N GLY A 26 -7.72 -5.19 -1.80
CA GLY A 26 -7.67 -4.26 -0.66
C GLY A 26 -6.97 -2.95 -1.01
N CYS A 27 -7.62 -1.81 -0.73
CA CYS A 27 -7.04 -0.45 -0.74
C CYS A 27 -6.89 0.25 -2.12
N MET A 28 -8.02 0.53 -2.79
CA MET A 28 -8.13 1.69 -3.71
C MET A 28 -9.22 2.68 -3.26
N SER A 29 -9.66 2.63 -2.01
CA SER A 29 -10.58 3.65 -1.49
C SER A 29 -9.86 5.00 -1.46
N LEU A 30 -10.27 5.91 -2.34
CA LEU A 30 -9.76 7.28 -2.43
C LEU A 30 -10.41 8.20 -1.39
N GLU A 31 -11.53 7.74 -0.81
CA GLU A 31 -12.38 8.43 0.15
C GLU A 31 -12.63 7.55 1.38
N LEU A 32 -12.75 8.17 2.56
CA LEU A 32 -13.02 7.53 3.84
C LEU A 32 -13.88 8.45 4.70
N GLU A 33 -15.05 7.98 5.15
CA GLU A 33 -15.85 8.67 6.16
C GLU A 33 -15.19 8.53 7.55
N HIS A 34 -14.86 9.66 8.17
CA HIS A 34 -14.29 9.72 9.51
C HIS A 34 -14.72 10.98 10.24
N TYR A 35 -14.79 10.92 11.58
CA TYR A 35 -15.02 12.10 12.41
C TYR A 35 -13.83 13.07 12.31
N CYS A 36 -14.13 14.35 12.07
CA CYS A 36 -13.15 15.43 12.10
C CYS A 36 -13.30 16.23 13.41
N PRO A 37 -12.30 16.24 14.30
CA PRO A 37 -12.38 17.00 15.56
C PRO A 37 -12.33 18.52 15.35
N GLU A 38 -11.89 19.01 14.19
CA GLU A 38 -11.84 20.45 13.89
C GLU A 38 -13.16 20.98 13.31
N CYS A 39 -13.92 20.13 12.60
CA CYS A 39 -15.26 20.47 12.13
C CYS A 39 -16.36 19.99 13.08
N GLU A 40 -16.01 19.21 14.09
CA GLU A 40 -16.91 18.58 15.05
C GLU A 40 -17.99 17.66 14.41
N GLU A 41 -17.73 17.13 13.22
CA GLU A 41 -18.68 16.31 12.46
C GLU A 41 -18.00 15.22 11.61
N TYR A 42 -18.80 14.27 11.12
CA TYR A 42 -18.33 13.23 10.20
C TYR A 42 -18.17 13.79 8.80
N ARG A 43 -16.98 13.63 8.23
CA ARG A 43 -16.62 14.13 6.89
C ARG A 43 -16.00 13.03 6.05
N ASN A 44 -16.08 13.22 4.73
CA ASN A 44 -15.38 12.39 3.76
C ASN A 44 -13.95 12.91 3.58
N PHE A 45 -12.99 12.16 4.09
CA PHE A 45 -11.57 12.45 3.95
C PHE A 45 -11.05 11.91 2.64
N TRP A 46 -10.13 12.65 2.01
CA TRP A 46 -9.48 12.25 0.77
C TRP A 46 -8.09 11.69 1.04
N LYS A 47 -7.74 10.62 0.30
CA LYS A 47 -6.42 10.01 0.37
C LYS A 47 -5.39 10.90 -0.31
N VAL A 48 -4.41 11.39 0.45
CA VAL A 48 -3.33 12.26 -0.05
C VAL A 48 -2.10 11.46 -0.47
N ALA A 49 -1.77 10.42 0.28
CA ALA A 49 -0.61 9.59 0.01
C ALA A 49 -0.77 8.19 0.59
N SER A 50 -0.15 7.19 -0.05
CA SER A 50 0.07 5.88 0.54
C SER A 50 1.52 5.44 0.41
N THR A 51 2.03 4.78 1.44
CA THR A 51 3.37 4.23 1.46
C THR A 51 3.35 2.87 2.15
N THR A 52 3.88 1.86 1.50
CA THR A 52 4.03 0.52 2.08
C THR A 52 5.30 0.45 2.91
N MET A 53 5.19 -0.03 4.15
CA MET A 53 6.29 -0.18 5.09
C MET A 53 6.21 -1.53 5.82
N HIS A 54 7.23 -1.87 6.62
CA HIS A 54 7.27 -3.14 7.35
C HIS A 54 6.07 -3.40 8.27
N LEU A 55 5.44 -2.32 8.77
CA LEU A 55 4.27 -2.37 9.65
C LEU A 55 2.93 -2.44 8.89
N GLY A 56 2.95 -2.46 7.54
CA GLY A 56 1.76 -2.45 6.70
C GLY A 56 1.66 -1.21 5.80
N THR A 57 0.46 -0.95 5.28
CA THR A 57 0.25 0.19 4.36
C THR A 57 -0.15 1.43 5.14
N LYS A 58 0.73 2.43 5.15
CA LYS A 58 0.44 3.75 5.70
C LYS A 58 -0.33 4.58 4.67
N VAL A 59 -1.50 5.08 5.05
CA VAL A 59 -2.31 5.98 4.24
C VAL A 59 -2.49 7.31 4.98
N LYS A 60 -2.23 8.42 4.30
CA LYS A 60 -2.50 9.77 4.80
C LYS A 60 -3.84 10.24 4.28
N TRP A 61 -4.68 10.71 5.20
CA TRP A 61 -6.02 11.23 4.96
C TRP A 61 -6.06 12.72 5.28
N HIS A 62 -6.83 13.48 4.50
CA HIS A 62 -6.99 14.92 4.68
C HIS A 62 -8.45 15.34 4.57
N CYS A 63 -8.86 16.24 5.47
CA CYS A 63 -10.18 16.84 5.45
C CYS A 63 -10.24 17.90 4.33
N PRO A 64 -11.30 17.94 3.50
CA PRO A 64 -11.42 18.99 2.48
C PRO A 64 -11.82 20.36 3.06
N GLU A 65 -12.44 20.39 4.24
CA GLU A 65 -12.99 21.61 4.84
C GLU A 65 -12.01 22.32 5.80
N CYS A 66 -11.01 21.59 6.30
CA CYS A 66 -10.02 22.12 7.25
C CYS A 66 -8.64 21.50 7.03
N GLU A 67 -7.61 22.02 7.70
CA GLU A 67 -6.23 21.53 7.52
C GLU A 67 -5.93 20.22 8.27
N TYR A 68 -6.93 19.62 8.94
CA TYR A 68 -6.77 18.39 9.68
C TYR A 68 -6.47 17.20 8.77
N GLY A 69 -5.49 16.40 9.18
CA GLY A 69 -5.13 15.17 8.50
C GLY A 69 -4.64 14.13 9.49
N PHE A 70 -5.00 12.88 9.26
CA PHE A 70 -4.59 11.76 10.09
C PHE A 70 -3.97 10.65 9.24
N VAL A 71 -3.31 9.72 9.92
CA VAL A 71 -2.69 8.58 9.28
C VAL A 71 -3.40 7.32 9.74
N ARG A 72 -3.67 6.42 8.79
CA ARG A 72 -4.16 5.08 9.06
C ARG A 72 -3.17 4.05 8.54
N ILE A 73 -2.89 3.02 9.32
CA ILE A 73 -2.02 1.91 8.95
C ILE A 73 -2.88 0.64 8.93
N ASP A 74 -2.96 0.03 7.75
CA ASP A 74 -3.68 -1.24 7.50
C ASP A 74 -5.17 -1.28 7.90
N GLY A 75 -5.77 -0.14 8.23
CA GLY A 75 -7.14 -0.07 8.74
C GLY A 75 -7.29 -0.39 10.23
N GLU A 76 -6.22 -0.82 10.89
CA GLU A 76 -6.23 -1.20 12.31
C GLU A 76 -5.72 -0.10 13.23
N VAL A 77 -4.72 0.67 12.77
CA VAL A 77 -4.09 1.73 13.58
C VAL A 77 -4.40 3.08 12.97
N ASP A 78 -5.08 3.93 13.71
CA ASP A 78 -5.39 5.31 13.34
C ASP A 78 -4.76 6.27 14.35
N THR A 79 -4.18 7.36 13.85
CA THR A 79 -3.68 8.46 14.70
C THR A 79 -4.71 9.58 14.88
N GLY A 80 -5.95 9.35 14.41
CA GLY A 80 -7.04 10.30 14.52
C GLY A 80 -7.63 10.32 15.93
N GLN A 81 -8.19 11.47 16.33
CA GLN A 81 -9.06 11.51 17.51
C GLN A 81 -10.43 10.94 17.15
N THR A 82 -11.00 10.14 18.06
CA THR A 82 -12.42 9.78 18.07
C THR A 82 -13.15 10.70 19.04
N ALA A 83 -14.42 10.98 18.75
CA ALA A 83 -15.33 11.67 19.66
C ALA A 83 -15.69 10.80 20.86
#